data_AF-A0A927BB32-F1
#
_entry.id   AF-A0A927BB32-F1
#
_cell.length_a   1.000
_cell.length_b   1.000
_cell.length_c   1.000
_cell.angle_alpha   90.00
_cell.angle_beta   90.00
_cell.angle_gamma   90.00
#
_symmetry.space_group_name_H-M   'P 1'
#
loop_
_entity.id
_entity.type
_entity.pdbx_description
1 polymer ?
#
loop_
_entity_poly.entity_id
_entity_poly.type
_entity_poly.pdbx_seq_one_letter_code
_entity_poly.pdbx_strand_id
1 'polypeptide(L)'
;MIFYSAPKQVLFGLIIALRLTSCTAQPDTKLPTRCTAQPDTKLPTRCTTQPDTKLPITARLVAKYQVLDEDLSPNNAKCDNIVEEFLQAGPYACSFKVQDLEFDIEDKYIVDSTGHIQKYYSYLAEGPVIYGPKEFAAEPNLMHSNGLDNFYIALVANLGSIIDSSDTIAIEQVFPAEKLILARRSAHLMRGRRFIYQYQE
;
A
#
# COMPACT_ATOMS: atom_id res chain seq x y z
N MET A 1 -16.05 -37.55 67.15
CA MET A 1 -16.17 -36.24 67.79
C MET A 1 -16.70 -35.27 66.75
N ILE A 2 -17.89 -34.70 67.01
CA ILE A 2 -18.42 -33.40 66.56
C ILE A 2 -18.61 -33.14 65.03
N PHE A 3 -19.90 -33.06 64.67
CA PHE A 3 -20.67 -32.08 63.86
C PHE A 3 -20.07 -31.17 62.74
N TYR A 4 -21.05 -30.74 61.90
CA TYR A 4 -21.16 -29.54 61.02
C TYR A 4 -20.69 -29.74 59.57
N SER A 5 -21.55 -29.66 58.54
CA SER A 5 -22.47 -28.60 58.06
C SER A 5 -21.88 -27.90 56.83
N ALA A 6 -22.70 -27.81 55.78
CA ALA A 6 -22.53 -27.04 54.53
C ALA A 6 -22.37 -25.51 54.81
N PRO A 7 -22.30 -24.55 53.82
CA PRO A 7 -22.63 -24.65 52.38
C PRO A 7 -21.89 -23.68 51.38
N LYS A 8 -22.32 -23.75 50.10
CA LYS A 8 -22.46 -22.69 49.06
C LYS A 8 -21.20 -21.90 48.62
N GLN A 9 -20.96 -21.86 47.30
CA GLN A 9 -21.37 -20.76 46.41
C GLN A 9 -21.16 -21.19 44.95
N VAL A 10 -22.10 -20.75 44.12
CA VAL A 10 -22.33 -21.05 42.71
C VAL A 10 -21.77 -19.88 41.88
N LEU A 11 -21.12 -20.12 40.72
CA LEU A 11 -21.48 -19.44 39.45
C LEU A 11 -20.63 -19.92 38.24
N PHE A 12 -21.33 -20.46 37.23
CA PHE A 12 -21.20 -20.27 35.77
C PHE A 12 -19.79 -19.93 35.20
N GLY A 13 -19.17 -20.68 34.27
CA GLY A 13 -19.71 -21.55 33.22
C GLY A 13 -19.93 -20.75 31.93
N LEU A 14 -19.01 -20.85 30.95
CA LEU A 14 -19.36 -20.99 29.53
C LEU A 14 -18.13 -21.40 28.68
N ILE A 15 -18.14 -22.64 28.20
CA ILE A 15 -17.25 -23.15 27.16
C ILE A 15 -17.93 -22.81 25.82
N ILE A 16 -17.29 -21.99 24.98
CA ILE A 16 -17.74 -21.80 23.59
C ILE A 16 -16.83 -22.62 22.68
N ALA A 17 -17.38 -23.72 22.16
CA ALA A 17 -16.76 -24.56 21.16
C ALA A 17 -16.70 -23.82 19.81
N LEU A 18 -15.49 -23.62 19.27
CA LEU A 18 -15.28 -23.18 17.90
C LEU A 18 -15.60 -24.37 16.96
N ARG A 19 -16.75 -24.33 16.29
CA ARG A 19 -17.03 -25.22 15.15
C ARG A 19 -16.40 -24.63 13.88
N LEU A 20 -15.34 -25.27 13.41
CA LEU A 20 -14.87 -25.16 12.03
C LEU A 20 -15.98 -25.66 11.11
N THR A 21 -16.52 -24.81 10.25
CA THR A 21 -17.43 -25.24 9.19
C THR A 21 -16.79 -24.86 7.85
N SER A 22 -16.40 -25.89 7.11
CA SER A 22 -15.92 -25.84 5.74
C SER A 22 -16.94 -25.18 4.82
N CYS A 23 -16.51 -24.22 4.00
CA CYS A 23 -17.35 -23.63 2.97
C CYS A 23 -17.19 -24.43 1.67
N THR A 24 -18.12 -25.33 1.41
CA THR A 24 -18.28 -25.98 0.10
C THR A 24 -19.16 -25.09 -0.78
N ALA A 25 -18.62 -24.66 -1.93
CA ALA A 25 -19.35 -23.93 -2.95
C ALA A 25 -20.41 -24.82 -3.64
N GLN A 26 -21.61 -24.30 -3.85
CA GLN A 26 -22.50 -24.73 -4.93
C GLN A 26 -23.44 -23.58 -5.36
N PRO A 27 -23.94 -23.60 -6.61
CA PRO A 27 -24.36 -22.41 -7.35
C PRO A 27 -25.88 -22.13 -7.30
N ASP A 28 -26.17 -20.90 -7.72
CA ASP A 28 -27.35 -20.38 -8.41
C ASP A 28 -28.74 -20.24 -7.74
N THR A 29 -29.19 -18.99 -7.86
CA THR A 29 -30.55 -18.50 -8.15
C THR A 29 -31.53 -18.12 -7.01
N LYS A 30 -31.97 -16.85 -7.13
CA LYS A 30 -33.23 -16.20 -6.68
C LYS A 30 -33.25 -15.52 -5.30
N LEU A 31 -33.17 -14.19 -5.37
CA LEU A 31 -33.65 -13.23 -4.37
C LEU A 31 -35.17 -13.45 -4.12
N PRO A 32 -35.67 -13.25 -2.89
CA PRO A 32 -36.14 -11.90 -2.57
C PRO A 32 -35.72 -11.37 -1.20
N THR A 33 -35.67 -10.05 -1.17
CA THR A 33 -35.35 -9.11 -0.09
C THR A 33 -36.13 -9.37 1.20
N ARG A 34 -35.40 -9.53 2.32
CA ARG A 34 -35.88 -9.18 3.66
C ARG A 34 -34.71 -8.89 4.60
N CYS A 35 -34.23 -7.64 4.61
CA CYS A 35 -33.28 -7.18 5.62
C CYS A 35 -34.07 -6.68 6.84
N THR A 36 -34.18 -7.52 7.87
CA THR A 36 -34.54 -7.06 9.22
C THR A 36 -33.29 -6.45 9.86
N ALA A 37 -33.38 -5.17 10.22
CA ALA A 37 -32.34 -4.45 10.93
C ALA A 37 -32.17 -4.99 12.36
N GLN A 38 -30.93 -5.27 12.74
CA GLN A 38 -30.50 -5.31 14.14
C GLN A 38 -29.10 -4.69 14.22
N PRO A 39 -28.82 -3.83 15.23
CA PRO A 39 -27.63 -3.01 15.23
C PRO A 39 -26.49 -3.78 15.89
N ASP A 40 -25.51 -4.19 15.09
CA ASP A 40 -24.19 -4.55 15.60
C ASP A 40 -23.14 -3.74 14.87
N THR A 41 -22.45 -2.93 15.66
CA THR A 41 -21.33 -2.05 15.30
C THR A 41 -20.28 -2.84 14.52
N LYS A 42 -20.35 -2.79 13.19
CA LYS A 42 -19.28 -3.28 12.30
C LYS A 42 -18.67 -2.10 11.58
N LEU A 43 -17.40 -1.86 11.90
CA LEU A 43 -16.45 -1.08 11.10
C LEU A 43 -16.68 -1.40 9.61
N PRO A 44 -16.79 -0.41 8.71
CA PRO A 44 -17.08 -0.68 7.31
C PRO A 44 -15.92 -1.46 6.72
N THR A 45 -16.09 -2.77 6.58
CA THR A 45 -15.19 -3.58 5.78
C THR A 45 -15.51 -3.21 4.34
N ARG A 46 -14.75 -2.24 3.80
CA ARG A 46 -14.86 -1.77 2.41
C ARG A 46 -14.40 -2.94 1.53
N CYS A 47 -15.31 -3.86 1.22
CA CYS A 47 -15.10 -4.84 0.16
C CYS A 47 -15.25 -4.12 -1.18
N THR A 48 -14.19 -3.42 -1.59
CA THR A 48 -14.05 -3.02 -2.98
C THR A 48 -13.75 -4.26 -3.79
N THR A 49 -14.76 -4.79 -4.49
CA THR A 49 -14.57 -5.71 -5.61
C THR A 49 -13.82 -4.93 -6.67
N GLN A 50 -12.49 -4.94 -6.59
CA GLN A 50 -11.65 -4.22 -7.54
C GLN A 50 -11.72 -4.96 -8.87
N PRO A 51 -12.05 -4.28 -9.98
CA PRO A 51 -12.03 -4.91 -11.29
C PRO A 51 -10.63 -5.47 -11.55
N ASP A 52 -10.59 -6.64 -12.17
CA ASP A 52 -9.41 -7.42 -12.54
C ASP A 52 -8.63 -6.64 -13.63
N THR A 53 -8.05 -5.52 -13.23
CA THR A 53 -7.47 -4.52 -14.11
C THR A 53 -6.05 -4.97 -14.43
N LYS A 54 -5.91 -5.60 -15.59
CA LYS A 54 -4.62 -6.08 -16.07
C LYS A 54 -3.80 -4.92 -16.62
N LEU A 55 -2.52 -4.87 -16.26
CA LEU A 55 -1.57 -3.95 -16.87
C LEU A 55 -1.42 -4.24 -18.37
N PRO A 56 -1.08 -3.23 -19.20
CA PRO A 56 -0.69 -3.43 -20.58
C PRO A 56 0.54 -4.35 -20.68
N ILE A 57 0.62 -5.17 -21.74
CA ILE A 57 1.78 -6.04 -21.99
C ILE A 57 3.05 -5.22 -22.28
N THR A 58 2.89 -4.02 -22.84
CA THR A 58 3.99 -3.09 -23.13
C THR A 58 4.35 -2.19 -21.95
N ALA A 59 3.67 -2.34 -20.81
CA ALA A 59 3.92 -1.50 -19.64
C ALA A 59 5.35 -1.69 -19.12
N ARG A 60 6.00 -0.57 -18.80
CA ARG A 60 7.31 -0.53 -18.13
C ARG A 60 7.27 0.49 -17.00
N LEU A 61 7.93 0.17 -15.89
CA LEU A 61 8.03 1.08 -14.76
C LEU A 61 8.95 2.25 -15.09
N VAL A 62 8.59 3.43 -14.61
CA VAL A 62 9.36 4.68 -14.81
C VAL A 62 9.68 5.38 -13.52
N ALA A 63 8.89 5.13 -12.48
CA ALA A 63 9.13 5.67 -11.17
C ALA A 63 8.63 4.75 -10.06
N LYS A 64 9.25 4.86 -8.90
CA LYS A 64 8.79 4.35 -7.61
C LYS A 64 8.64 5.53 -6.66
N TYR A 65 7.63 5.47 -5.81
CA TYR A 65 7.36 6.44 -4.75
C TYR A 65 7.28 5.67 -3.44
N GLN A 66 8.06 6.09 -2.46
CA GLN A 66 7.80 5.75 -1.07
C GLN A 66 6.90 6.85 -0.51
N VAL A 67 5.72 6.44 -0.05
CA VAL A 67 4.71 7.37 0.46
C VAL A 67 4.25 6.96 1.86
N LEU A 68 3.76 7.94 2.62
CA LEU A 68 2.90 7.64 3.75
C LEU A 68 1.59 7.03 3.25
N ASP A 69 0.99 6.19 4.08
CA ASP A 69 -0.27 5.54 3.73
C ASP A 69 -1.47 6.47 3.88
N GLU A 70 -2.63 5.97 3.48
CA GLU A 70 -3.91 6.69 3.47
C GLU A 70 -4.38 7.13 4.87
N ASP A 71 -3.84 6.54 5.95
CA ASP A 71 -4.18 6.88 7.33
C ASP A 71 -3.31 8.03 7.84
N LEU A 72 -2.01 8.02 7.49
CA LEU A 72 -1.05 9.02 7.98
C LEU A 72 -0.98 10.28 7.11
N SER A 73 -1.10 10.13 5.78
CA SER A 73 -0.88 11.24 4.85
C SER A 73 -1.76 12.47 5.10
N PRO A 74 -3.08 12.34 5.36
CA PRO A 74 -3.94 13.52 5.57
C PRO A 74 -3.55 14.43 6.75
N ASN A 75 -2.65 13.97 7.62
CA ASN A 75 -2.21 14.68 8.81
C ASN A 75 -0.70 14.96 8.82
N ASN A 76 0.03 14.71 7.72
CA ASN A 76 1.49 14.71 7.73
C ASN A 76 2.13 15.29 6.44
N ALA A 77 1.38 16.11 5.71
CA ALA A 77 1.91 16.80 4.54
C ALA A 77 3.16 17.60 4.94
N LYS A 78 4.32 17.18 4.41
CA LYS A 78 5.63 17.77 4.76
C LYS A 78 5.80 19.18 4.17
N CYS A 79 5.18 19.43 3.02
CA CYS A 79 5.23 20.73 2.33
C CYS A 79 3.95 21.53 2.59
N ASP A 80 3.74 22.67 1.90
CA ASP A 80 2.73 23.74 2.11
C ASP A 80 1.22 23.33 2.19
N ASN A 81 0.87 22.08 2.53
CA ASN A 81 -0.47 21.50 2.61
C ASN A 81 -1.25 21.57 1.30
N ILE A 82 -0.55 21.68 0.17
CA ILE A 82 -1.15 21.65 -1.16
C ILE A 82 -1.20 20.19 -1.60
N VAL A 83 -2.41 19.65 -1.68
CA VAL A 83 -2.66 18.30 -2.18
C VAL A 83 -3.48 18.41 -3.47
N GLU A 84 -2.87 17.99 -4.57
CA GLU A 84 -3.47 18.02 -5.91
C GLU A 84 -3.79 16.62 -6.39
N GLU A 85 -4.70 16.49 -7.35
CA GLU A 85 -4.87 15.24 -8.10
C GLU A 85 -3.56 14.87 -8.80
N PHE A 86 -3.19 13.60 -8.84
CA PHE A 86 -1.89 13.15 -9.39
C PHE A 86 -1.65 13.64 -10.83
N LEU A 87 -2.70 13.69 -11.65
CA LEU A 87 -2.61 14.17 -13.05
C LEU A 87 -2.40 15.69 -13.16
N GLN A 88 -2.70 16.44 -12.10
CA GLN A 88 -2.53 17.89 -12.02
C GLN A 88 -1.26 18.27 -11.24
N ALA A 89 -0.76 17.35 -10.41
CA ALA A 89 0.39 17.54 -9.57
C ALA A 89 1.64 17.92 -10.37
N GLY A 90 2.29 19.01 -9.95
CA GLY A 90 3.57 19.44 -10.50
C GLY A 90 4.69 18.40 -10.27
N PRO A 91 5.83 18.52 -10.99
CA PRO A 91 6.95 17.57 -10.86
C PRO A 91 7.57 17.52 -9.46
N TYR A 92 7.32 18.55 -8.64
CA TYR A 92 7.81 18.73 -7.27
C TYR A 92 6.70 18.68 -6.21
N ALA A 93 5.48 18.26 -6.59
CA ALA A 93 4.41 18.06 -5.61
C ALA A 93 4.89 17.07 -4.54
N CYS A 94 4.64 17.41 -3.27
CA CYS A 94 5.02 16.59 -2.12
C CYS A 94 3.92 15.64 -1.68
N SER A 95 2.69 15.91 -2.10
CA SER A 95 1.51 15.11 -1.79
C SER A 95 0.64 15.07 -3.03
N PHE A 96 -0.08 13.96 -3.21
CA PHE A 96 -1.05 13.86 -4.30
C PHE A 96 -2.23 12.97 -3.92
N LYS A 97 -3.32 13.17 -4.66
CA LYS A 97 -4.51 12.32 -4.62
C LYS A 97 -4.61 11.43 -5.84
N VAL A 98 -5.08 10.22 -5.60
CA VAL A 98 -5.53 9.30 -6.65
C VAL A 98 -6.86 8.75 -6.18
N GLN A 99 -7.94 9.13 -6.88
CA GLN A 99 -9.30 8.82 -6.45
C GLN A 99 -9.56 9.37 -5.02
N ASP A 100 -10.04 8.54 -4.10
CA ASP A 100 -10.30 8.92 -2.71
C ASP A 100 -9.06 8.80 -1.79
N LEU A 101 -7.89 8.46 -2.34
CA LEU A 101 -6.68 8.19 -1.55
C LEU A 101 -5.69 9.36 -1.63
N GLU A 102 -5.19 9.77 -0.48
CA GLU A 102 -4.17 10.82 -0.34
C GLU A 102 -2.84 10.20 0.10
N PHE A 103 -1.76 10.62 -0.54
CA PHE A 103 -0.42 10.10 -0.30
C PHE A 103 0.60 11.24 -0.18
N ASP A 104 1.34 11.26 0.92
CA ASP A 104 2.50 12.14 1.09
C ASP A 104 3.77 11.42 0.66
N ILE A 105 4.56 12.05 -0.21
CA ILE A 105 5.80 11.50 -0.72
C ILE A 105 6.91 11.70 0.30
N GLU A 106 7.59 10.61 0.65
CA GLU A 106 8.87 10.67 1.37
C GLU A 106 10.04 10.62 0.39
N ASP A 107 9.98 9.70 -0.57
CA ASP A 107 11.04 9.50 -1.57
C ASP A 107 10.46 9.17 -2.94
N LYS A 108 11.13 9.63 -4.00
CA LYS A 108 10.79 9.33 -5.39
C LYS A 108 12.04 8.91 -6.16
N TYR A 109 11.91 7.82 -6.89
CA TYR A 109 12.97 7.16 -7.63
C TYR A 109 12.56 7.16 -9.10
N ILE A 110 13.34 7.80 -9.96
CA ILE A 110 13.14 7.77 -11.42
C ILE A 110 14.13 6.78 -12.01
N VAL A 111 13.64 5.89 -12.88
CA VAL A 111 14.47 4.86 -13.51
C VAL A 111 14.62 5.07 -15.02
N ASP A 112 15.70 4.50 -15.56
CA ASP A 112 15.89 4.39 -16.99
C ASP A 112 15.04 3.26 -17.60
N SER A 113 15.18 3.04 -18.92
CA SER A 113 14.44 2.00 -19.64
C SER A 113 14.77 0.57 -19.21
N THR A 114 15.86 0.36 -18.49
CA THR A 114 16.28 -0.95 -17.99
C THR A 114 15.82 -1.21 -16.57
N GLY A 115 15.30 -0.19 -15.86
CA GLY A 115 14.81 -0.30 -14.49
C GLY A 115 15.83 0.14 -13.43
N HIS A 116 17.00 0.65 -13.85
CA HIS A 116 18.03 1.16 -12.93
C HIS A 116 17.80 2.64 -12.58
N ILE A 117 18.23 3.03 -11.39
CA ILE A 117 18.05 4.39 -10.87
C ILE A 117 18.77 5.41 -11.77
N GLN A 118 18.03 6.47 -12.16
CA GLN A 118 18.55 7.62 -12.89
C GLN A 118 18.53 8.88 -12.04
N LYS A 119 17.47 9.09 -11.24
CA LYS A 119 17.36 10.20 -10.30
C LYS A 119 16.68 9.75 -9.01
N TYR A 120 17.09 10.34 -7.90
CA TYR A 120 16.53 10.12 -6.58
C TYR A 120 16.13 11.47 -5.97
N TYR A 121 14.92 11.53 -5.42
CA TYR A 121 14.35 12.71 -4.81
C TYR A 121 14.04 12.35 -3.36
N SER A 122 14.58 13.09 -2.41
CA SER A 122 14.24 12.97 -0.99
C SER A 122 13.44 14.21 -0.58
N TYR A 123 12.20 14.01 -0.12
CA TYR A 123 11.27 15.09 0.18
C TYR A 123 11.42 15.53 1.64
N LEU A 124 11.93 16.75 1.80
CA LEU A 124 12.05 17.46 3.07
C LEU A 124 10.91 18.47 3.24
N ALA A 125 10.85 19.13 4.40
CA ALA A 125 9.84 20.16 4.67
C ALA A 125 9.96 21.37 3.73
N GLU A 126 11.20 21.67 3.32
CA GLU A 126 11.54 22.78 2.41
C GLU A 126 11.35 22.42 0.93
N GLY A 127 11.02 21.15 0.63
CA GLY A 127 10.88 20.61 -0.72
C GLY A 127 11.87 19.47 -1.04
N PRO A 128 11.84 18.95 -2.28
CA PRO A 128 12.67 17.81 -2.65
C PRO A 128 14.12 18.19 -2.91
N VAL A 129 15.05 17.46 -2.27
CA VAL A 129 16.46 17.41 -2.67
C VAL A 129 16.63 16.37 -3.75
N ILE A 130 17.30 16.73 -4.85
CA ILE A 130 17.38 15.90 -6.06
C ILE A 130 18.83 15.48 -6.31
N TYR A 131 19.02 14.18 -6.47
CA TYR A 131 20.29 13.55 -6.81
C TYR A 131 20.18 12.87 -8.17
N GLY A 132 21.16 13.08 -9.04
CA GLY A 132 21.23 12.46 -10.36
C GLY A 132 22.64 11.95 -10.67
N PRO A 133 22.93 11.66 -11.95
CA PRO A 133 24.18 11.01 -12.34
C PRO A 133 25.44 11.78 -11.95
N LYS A 134 25.37 13.11 -11.89
CA LYS A 134 26.51 13.94 -11.48
C LYS A 134 26.78 13.79 -9.99
N GLU A 135 25.74 13.85 -9.18
CA GLU A 135 25.82 13.73 -7.73
C GLU A 135 26.25 12.32 -7.32
N PHE A 136 25.68 11.28 -7.96
CA PHE A 136 26.10 9.89 -7.74
C PHE A 136 27.58 9.65 -8.07
N ALA A 137 28.11 10.31 -9.10
CA ALA A 137 29.52 10.20 -9.46
C ALA A 137 30.45 11.02 -8.55
N ALA A 138 29.98 12.16 -8.05
CA ALA A 138 30.75 13.04 -7.17
C ALA A 138 30.85 12.51 -5.74
N GLU A 139 29.82 11.79 -5.27
CA GLU A 139 29.71 11.29 -3.90
C GLU A 139 29.51 9.75 -3.90
N PRO A 140 30.59 8.96 -3.90
CA PRO A 140 30.49 7.50 -4.03
C PRO A 140 29.65 6.82 -2.95
N ASN A 141 29.58 7.41 -1.75
CA ASN A 141 28.81 6.88 -0.63
C ASN A 141 27.33 7.25 -0.68
N LEU A 142 26.92 8.19 -1.53
CA LEU A 142 25.53 8.67 -1.62
C LEU A 142 24.57 7.54 -2.01
N MET A 143 24.99 6.68 -2.94
CA MET A 143 24.18 5.51 -3.32
C MET A 143 24.06 4.54 -2.15
N HIS A 144 25.17 4.23 -1.49
CA HIS A 144 25.19 3.30 -0.36
C HIS A 144 24.36 3.79 0.83
N SER A 145 24.52 5.05 1.24
CA SER A 145 23.82 5.61 2.39
C SER A 145 22.30 5.67 2.21
N ASN A 146 21.84 5.72 0.95
CA ASN A 146 20.42 5.72 0.60
C ASN A 146 19.92 4.33 0.16
N GLY A 147 20.75 3.28 0.26
CA GLY A 147 20.37 1.92 -0.12
C GLY A 147 20.12 1.73 -1.63
N LEU A 148 20.77 2.54 -2.47
CA LEU A 148 20.56 2.59 -3.92
C LEU A 148 21.54 1.75 -4.74
N ASP A 149 22.57 1.16 -4.13
CA ASP A 149 23.67 0.47 -4.85
C ASP A 149 23.17 -0.60 -5.84
N ASN A 150 22.12 -1.32 -5.46
CA ASN A 150 21.51 -2.39 -6.25
C ASN A 150 20.06 -2.06 -6.63
N PHE A 151 19.72 -0.77 -6.69
CA PHE A 151 18.37 -0.35 -7.02
C PHE A 151 17.97 -0.85 -8.41
N TYR A 152 16.86 -1.57 -8.45
CA TYR A 152 16.29 -2.08 -9.69
C TYR A 152 14.78 -2.24 -9.53
N ILE A 153 13.98 -1.83 -10.52
CA ILE A 153 12.56 -2.16 -10.55
C ILE A 153 12.13 -2.70 -11.91
N ALA A 154 11.27 -3.72 -11.92
CA ALA A 154 10.69 -4.25 -13.15
C ALA A 154 9.33 -4.89 -12.91
N LEU A 155 8.49 -4.92 -13.95
CA LEU A 155 7.26 -5.72 -13.95
C LEU A 155 7.60 -7.19 -14.22
N VAL A 156 7.04 -8.10 -13.42
CA VAL A 156 7.15 -9.54 -13.66
C VAL A 156 6.17 -9.94 -14.77
N ALA A 157 6.62 -10.80 -15.71
CA ALA A 157 5.75 -11.34 -16.75
C ALA A 157 4.50 -12.00 -16.14
N ASN A 158 3.31 -11.70 -16.67
CA ASN A 158 1.98 -12.01 -16.13
C ASN A 158 1.47 -11.09 -14.99
N LEU A 159 2.15 -9.97 -14.73
CA LEU A 159 1.60 -8.68 -14.26
C LEU A 159 0.94 -8.65 -12.87
N GLY A 160 1.14 -9.67 -12.02
CA GLY A 160 0.65 -9.66 -10.63
C GLY A 160 1.66 -9.13 -9.60
N SER A 161 2.90 -8.86 -10.02
CA SER A 161 3.98 -8.48 -9.11
C SER A 161 5.07 -7.63 -9.77
N ILE A 162 5.85 -6.98 -8.92
CA ILE A 162 6.95 -6.09 -9.25
C ILE A 162 8.22 -6.65 -8.62
N ILE A 163 9.30 -6.73 -9.39
CA ILE A 163 10.65 -6.90 -8.84
C ILE A 163 11.07 -5.53 -8.31
N ASP A 164 11.47 -5.48 -7.04
CA ASP A 164 11.98 -4.28 -6.39
C ASP A 164 13.27 -4.63 -5.65
N SER A 165 14.39 -4.38 -6.32
CA SER A 165 15.74 -4.75 -5.91
C SER A 165 15.83 -6.25 -5.63
N SER A 166 15.99 -6.67 -4.37
CA SER A 166 16.03 -8.08 -3.97
C SER A 166 14.65 -8.70 -3.74
N ASP A 167 13.59 -7.90 -3.72
CA ASP A 167 12.26 -8.32 -3.31
C ASP A 167 11.33 -8.50 -4.51
N THR A 168 10.27 -9.29 -4.31
CA THR A 168 9.14 -9.38 -5.24
C THR A 168 7.87 -8.97 -4.51
N ILE A 169 7.23 -7.93 -4.99
CA ILE A 169 6.12 -7.25 -4.33
C ILE A 169 4.83 -7.49 -5.11
N ALA A 170 3.80 -7.97 -4.44
CA ALA A 170 2.49 -8.19 -5.05
C ALA A 170 1.79 -6.84 -5.33
N ILE A 171 1.09 -6.77 -6.45
CA ILE A 171 0.24 -5.63 -6.79
C ILE A 171 -1.06 -5.72 -5.99
N GLU A 172 -1.44 -4.63 -5.34
CA GLU A 172 -2.72 -4.50 -4.66
C GLU A 172 -3.75 -3.82 -5.56
N GLN A 173 -3.36 -2.70 -6.18
CA GLN A 173 -4.24 -1.94 -7.04
C GLN A 173 -3.53 -1.30 -8.22
N VAL A 174 -4.24 -1.22 -9.34
CA VAL A 174 -3.81 -0.50 -10.55
C VAL A 174 -4.78 0.65 -10.77
N PHE A 175 -4.22 1.81 -11.09
CA PHE A 175 -4.93 3.04 -11.44
C PHE A 175 -4.60 3.39 -12.90
N PRO A 176 -5.39 2.90 -13.88
CA PRO A 176 -5.01 3.01 -15.29
C PRO A 176 -4.98 4.43 -15.83
N ALA A 177 -5.86 5.30 -15.34
CA ALA A 177 -5.95 6.69 -15.80
C ALA A 177 -4.68 7.48 -15.41
N GLU A 178 -4.18 7.24 -14.21
CA GLU A 178 -2.99 7.84 -13.62
C GLU A 178 -1.70 7.11 -14.00
N LYS A 179 -1.83 5.90 -14.56
CA LYS A 179 -0.74 4.96 -14.81
C LYS A 179 0.06 4.64 -13.56
N LEU A 180 -0.66 4.39 -12.46
CA LEU A 180 -0.08 4.06 -11.16
C LEU A 180 -0.41 2.64 -10.72
N ILE A 181 0.44 2.07 -9.89
CA ILE A 181 0.30 0.77 -9.27
C ILE A 181 0.58 0.95 -7.78
N LEU A 182 -0.42 0.66 -6.94
CA LEU A 182 -0.25 0.54 -5.51
C LEU A 182 0.17 -0.88 -5.16
N ALA A 183 1.34 -1.02 -4.54
CA ALA A 183 1.80 -2.29 -4.03
C ALA A 183 1.08 -2.69 -2.75
N ARG A 184 0.99 -4.01 -2.54
CA ARG A 184 0.59 -4.58 -1.27
C ARG A 184 1.57 -4.15 -0.18
N ARG A 185 1.04 -3.89 1.01
CA ARG A 185 1.84 -3.57 2.19
C ARG A 185 2.93 -4.63 2.43
N SER A 186 4.18 -4.20 2.47
CA SER A 186 5.33 -5.03 2.81
C SER A 186 5.57 -5.01 4.31
N ALA A 187 5.85 -6.17 4.91
CA ALA A 187 6.23 -6.26 6.33
C ALA A 187 7.59 -5.61 6.62
N HIS A 188 8.41 -5.39 5.60
CA HIS A 188 9.73 -4.76 5.72
C HIS A 188 9.67 -3.23 5.75
N LEU A 189 8.54 -2.64 5.37
CA LEU A 189 8.33 -1.21 5.48
C LEU A 189 7.99 -0.83 6.92
N MET A 190 8.49 0.32 7.36
CA MET A 190 8.00 0.93 8.59
C MET A 190 6.48 1.11 8.52
N ARG A 191 5.80 0.92 9.66
CA ARG A 191 4.36 1.08 9.74
C ARG A 191 3.94 2.44 9.17
N GLY A 192 2.86 2.42 8.39
CA GLY A 192 2.32 3.63 7.77
C GLY A 192 2.97 4.03 6.45
N ARG A 193 3.81 3.18 5.83
CA ARG A 193 4.41 3.43 4.51
C ARG A 193 3.88 2.48 3.45
N ARG A 194 3.84 2.95 2.21
CA ARG A 194 3.47 2.20 1.01
C ARG A 194 4.47 2.48 -0.10
N PHE A 195 4.48 1.58 -1.09
CA PHE A 195 5.07 1.86 -2.39
C PHE A 195 4.00 2.05 -3.45
N ILE A 196 4.18 3.09 -4.25
CA ILE A 196 3.44 3.33 -5.49
C ILE A 196 4.44 3.31 -6.63
N TYR A 197 4.08 2.72 -7.75
CA TYR A 197 4.90 2.67 -8.95
C TYR A 197 4.17 3.34 -10.10
N GLN A 198 4.88 4.13 -10.90
CA GLN A 198 4.36 4.68 -12.14
C GLN A 198 4.86 3.86 -13.32
N TYR A 199 3.98 3.65 -14.29
CA TYR A 199 4.32 2.96 -15.53
C TYR A 199 4.00 3.81 -16.77
N GLN A 200 4.57 3.40 -17.89
CA GLN A 200 4.26 3.92 -19.22
C GLN A 200 4.13 2.77 -20.21
N GLU A 201 3.48 3.04 -21.35
CA GLU A 201 3.31 2.10 -22.47
C GLU A 201 4.30 2.38 -23.61
#